data_AF-A0AAV1TH97-F1
#
_entry.id   AF-A0AAV1TH97-F1
#
_cell.length_a   1.000
_cell.length_b   1.000
_cell.length_c   1.000
_cell.angle_alpha   90.00
_cell.angle_beta   90.00
_cell.angle_gamma   90.00
#
_symmetry.space_group_name_H-M   'P 1'
#
loop_
_entity.id
_entity.type
_entity.pdbx_description
1 polymer ?
#
loop_
_entity_poly.entity_id
_entity_poly.type
_entity_poly.pdbx_seq_one_letter_code
_entity_poly.pdbx_strand_id
1 'polypeptide(L)'
;MARQGVMAFLSTLLLCFVICTADEAVVPVAVEAHASHILVQSEVLADDLNAQLGEASNLFLKFAQLAKEHSQCPSSRKGGDLGAFRRGQMVPEFDRIAFEGEIGIVHKVKTQFGWHLVLISRRSDGIEEPDTFRGLYETLLKVMPYLGPVILIAIMVMGARGEKTGPRARAYHILVKSEVEADKLFEEIDAADDKKTKLSELAGKHSTCPSGKKRGDLGMFGRGEMVPQFDKVVFEEKVGTLTKVQTQFGWHVLLCTERLGDKKSK
;
A
#
# COMPACT_ATOMS: atom_id res chain seq x y z
N MET A 1 -15.77 26.13 -30.82
CA MET A 1 -14.42 26.33 -30.25
C MET A 1 -14.40 27.29 -29.05
N ALA A 2 -15.34 28.23 -28.88
CA ALA A 2 -15.32 29.20 -27.77
C ALA A 2 -15.64 28.66 -26.36
N ARG A 3 -16.21 27.45 -26.22
CA ARG A 3 -16.72 26.92 -24.94
C ARG A 3 -15.67 26.16 -24.10
N GLN A 4 -14.59 25.71 -24.72
CA GLN A 4 -13.49 24.99 -24.04
C GLN A 4 -12.46 25.95 -23.41
N GLY A 5 -12.27 27.14 -23.96
CA GLY A 5 -11.34 28.14 -23.41
C GLY A 5 -11.78 28.73 -22.07
N VAL A 6 -13.09 28.90 -21.86
CA VAL A 6 -13.64 29.49 -20.63
C VAL A 6 -13.51 28.53 -19.43
N MET A 7 -13.70 27.22 -19.64
CA MET A 7 -13.58 26.21 -18.59
C MET A 7 -12.12 25.99 -18.16
N ALA A 8 -11.16 26.03 -19.10
CA ALA A 8 -9.73 25.96 -18.80
C ALA A 8 -9.24 27.21 -18.05
N PHE A 9 -9.75 28.39 -18.41
CA PHE A 9 -9.45 29.62 -17.67
C PHE A 9 -10.03 29.59 -16.26
N LEU A 10 -11.26 29.12 -16.06
CA LEU A 10 -11.87 29.04 -14.73
C LEU A 10 -11.17 28.05 -13.81
N SER A 11 -10.72 26.89 -14.33
CA SER A 11 -9.99 25.90 -13.52
C SER A 11 -8.58 26.38 -13.16
N THR A 12 -7.94 27.15 -14.03
CA THR A 12 -6.62 27.75 -13.76
C THR A 12 -6.74 28.94 -12.81
N LEU A 13 -7.83 29.72 -12.90
CA LEU A 13 -8.13 30.80 -11.96
C LEU A 13 -8.46 30.28 -10.56
N LEU A 14 -9.21 29.16 -10.46
CA LEU A 14 -9.52 28.51 -9.19
C LEU A 14 -8.26 27.93 -8.54
N LEU A 15 -7.36 27.35 -9.34
CA LEU A 15 -6.05 26.87 -8.87
C LEU A 15 -5.16 28.03 -8.40
N CYS A 16 -5.14 29.16 -9.13
CA CYS A 16 -4.44 30.37 -8.70
C CYS A 16 -5.06 31.00 -7.43
N PHE A 17 -6.38 30.95 -7.25
CA PHE A 17 -7.04 31.48 -6.05
C PHE A 17 -6.74 30.65 -4.81
N VAL A 18 -6.62 29.31 -4.95
CA VAL A 18 -6.21 28.41 -3.87
C VAL A 18 -4.75 28.62 -3.47
N ILE A 19 -3.88 28.99 -4.41
CA ILE A 19 -2.47 29.28 -4.10
C ILE A 19 -2.30 30.66 -3.43
N CYS A 20 -3.20 31.62 -3.70
CA CYS A 20 -3.07 33.00 -3.21
C CYS A 20 -3.56 33.22 -1.76
N THR A 21 -4.26 32.25 -1.15
CA THR A 21 -4.70 32.34 0.26
C THR A 21 -3.86 31.48 1.20
N ALA A 22 -2.67 31.05 0.79
CA ALA A 22 -1.68 30.48 1.69
C ALA A 22 -0.89 31.63 2.35
N ASP A 23 -1.59 32.46 3.13
CA ASP A 23 -0.91 33.18 4.19
C ASP A 23 -0.60 32.12 5.24
N GLU A 24 0.63 31.59 5.23
CA GLU A 24 1.10 30.65 6.24
C GLU A 24 1.15 31.36 7.59
N ALA A 25 0.01 31.41 8.26
CA ALA A 25 -0.06 31.83 9.64
C ALA A 25 0.73 30.83 10.48
N VAL A 26 2.00 31.13 10.71
CA VAL A 26 2.85 30.47 11.71
C VAL A 26 2.13 30.65 13.05
N VAL A 27 1.44 29.61 13.50
CA VAL A 27 0.75 29.64 14.79
C VAL A 27 1.84 29.55 15.86
N PRO A 28 2.03 30.57 16.72
CA PRO A 28 3.03 30.50 17.77
C PRO A 28 2.64 29.39 18.75
N VAL A 29 3.39 28.30 18.74
CA VAL A 29 3.23 27.20 19.70
C VAL A 29 4.07 27.55 20.94
N ALA A 30 3.63 27.11 22.12
CA ALA A 30 4.40 27.34 23.34
C ALA A 30 5.75 26.59 23.30
N VAL A 31 6.82 27.26 23.72
CA VAL A 31 8.16 26.65 23.85
C VAL A 31 8.14 25.63 24.99
N GLU A 32 8.35 24.35 24.65
CA GLU A 32 8.25 23.22 25.57
C GLU A 32 9.47 22.31 25.43
N ALA A 33 9.96 21.78 26.55
CA ALA A 33 11.04 20.79 26.59
C ALA A 33 10.52 19.49 27.22
N HIS A 34 10.91 18.37 26.63
CA HIS A 34 10.66 17.03 27.16
C HIS A 34 11.99 16.42 27.58
N ALA A 35 12.14 16.16 28.88
CA ALA A 35 13.36 15.59 29.44
C ALA A 35 13.06 14.51 30.50
N SER A 36 14.02 13.61 30.67
CA SER A 36 14.08 12.64 31.76
C SER A 36 15.20 13.01 32.72
N HIS A 37 15.06 12.71 34.01
CA HIS A 37 16.11 12.97 34.98
C HIS A 37 16.39 11.82 35.97
N ILE A 38 17.56 11.87 36.59
CA ILE A 38 17.95 11.02 37.73
C ILE A 38 18.42 11.95 38.83
N LEU A 39 17.78 11.89 40.00
CA LEU A 39 18.15 12.69 41.18
C LEU A 39 18.90 11.84 42.20
N VAL A 40 20.13 12.23 42.52
CA VAL A 40 20.99 11.55 43.50
C VAL A 40 21.66 12.56 44.42
N GLN A 41 21.88 12.21 45.69
CA GLN A 41 22.50 13.13 46.66
C GLN A 41 24.02 13.20 46.55
N SER A 42 24.67 12.10 46.14
CA SER A 42 26.14 12.00 46.07
C SER A 42 26.65 12.35 44.67
N GLU A 43 27.65 13.24 44.58
CA GLU A 43 28.33 13.58 43.33
C GLU A 43 29.03 12.36 42.72
N VAL A 44 29.68 11.56 43.56
CA VAL A 44 30.41 10.36 43.14
C VAL A 44 29.46 9.37 42.46
N LEU A 45 28.24 9.25 42.98
CA LEU A 45 27.23 8.37 42.39
C LEU A 45 26.68 8.94 41.08
N ALA A 46 26.53 10.26 40.97
CA ALA A 46 26.16 10.90 39.71
C ALA A 46 27.22 10.67 38.61
N ASP A 47 28.50 10.75 38.97
CA ASP A 47 29.61 10.53 38.04
C ASP A 47 29.71 9.07 37.58
N ASP A 48 29.53 8.12 38.49
CA ASP A 48 29.48 6.69 38.15
C ASP A 48 28.32 6.38 37.20
N LEU A 49 27.12 6.87 37.49
CA LEU A 49 25.96 6.70 36.61
C LEU A 49 26.18 7.35 35.24
N ASN A 50 26.83 8.52 35.19
CA ASN A 50 27.15 9.19 33.94
C ASN A 50 28.15 8.39 33.09
N ALA A 51 29.17 7.77 33.72
CA ALA A 51 30.10 6.88 33.04
C ALA A 51 29.37 5.64 32.47
N GLN A 52 28.49 5.01 33.25
CA GLN A 52 27.68 3.88 32.78
C GLN A 52 26.75 4.25 31.62
N LEU A 53 26.27 5.49 31.56
CA LEU A 53 25.43 6.00 30.48
C LEU A 53 26.24 6.26 29.20
N GLY A 54 27.51 6.67 29.33
CA GLY A 54 28.43 6.87 28.19
C GLY A 54 28.80 5.59 27.44
N GLU A 55 28.78 4.44 28.12
CA GLU A 55 29.10 3.13 27.54
C GLU A 55 27.86 2.40 26.97
N ALA A 56 26.67 2.95 27.15
CA ALA A 56 25.43 2.27 26.82
C ALA A 56 25.13 2.28 25.31
N SER A 57 24.81 1.11 24.74
CA SER A 57 24.36 1.00 23.35
C SER A 57 23.00 1.65 23.09
N ASN A 58 22.14 1.73 24.12
CA ASN A 58 20.85 2.41 24.07
C ASN A 58 20.69 3.32 25.29
N LEU A 59 21.02 4.60 25.08
CA LEU A 59 21.06 5.62 26.13
C LEU A 59 19.71 5.75 26.85
N PHE A 60 18.61 5.89 26.11
CA PHE A 60 17.27 6.11 26.69
C PHE A 60 16.81 4.92 27.54
N LEU A 61 17.04 3.69 27.08
CA LEU A 61 16.65 2.49 27.82
C LEU A 61 17.48 2.32 29.10
N LYS A 62 18.80 2.50 29.01
CA LYS A 62 19.69 2.40 30.18
C LYS A 62 19.42 3.51 31.18
N PHE A 63 19.16 4.73 30.72
CA PHE A 63 18.76 5.85 31.56
C PHE A 63 17.48 5.55 32.33
N ALA A 64 16.45 5.02 31.66
CA ALA A 64 15.20 4.68 32.32
C ALA A 64 15.35 3.57 33.38
N GLN A 65 16.27 2.64 33.19
CA GLN A 65 16.60 1.61 34.18
C GLN A 65 17.30 2.21 35.40
N LEU A 66 18.40 2.95 35.18
CA LEU A 66 19.14 3.61 36.25
C LEU A 66 18.28 4.62 37.03
N ALA A 67 17.35 5.30 36.34
CA ALA A 67 16.39 6.18 36.98
C ALA A 67 15.43 5.42 37.92
N LYS A 68 14.97 4.22 37.55
CA LYS A 68 14.11 3.40 38.41
C LYS A 68 14.84 2.89 39.65
N GLU A 69 16.12 2.58 39.51
CA GLU A 69 16.95 1.95 40.55
C GLU A 69 17.53 2.96 41.53
N HIS A 70 17.99 4.12 41.03
CA HIS A 70 18.81 5.06 41.82
C HIS A 70 18.19 6.45 42.02
N SER A 71 17.18 6.84 41.23
CA SER A 71 16.60 8.19 41.34
C SER A 71 15.70 8.33 42.57
N GLN A 72 15.92 9.40 43.32
CA GLN A 72 15.10 9.76 44.49
C GLN A 72 13.84 10.55 44.13
N CYS A 73 13.66 10.92 42.85
CA CYS A 73 12.48 11.64 42.40
C CYS A 73 11.29 10.70 42.18
N PRO A 74 10.03 11.11 42.45
CA PRO A 74 8.84 10.34 42.10
C PRO A 74 8.72 9.93 40.63
N SER A 75 9.38 10.65 39.71
CA SER A 75 9.47 10.32 38.28
C SER A 75 10.24 9.02 38.01
N SER A 76 11.00 8.49 38.98
CA SER A 76 11.70 7.20 38.90
C SER A 76 10.78 6.07 38.43
N ARG A 77 9.52 6.05 38.87
CA ARG A 77 8.51 5.06 38.47
C ARG A 77 8.27 5.03 36.96
N LYS A 78 8.44 6.16 36.28
CA LYS A 78 8.32 6.33 34.83
C LYS A 78 9.69 6.33 34.13
N GLY A 79 10.74 5.79 34.77
CA GLY A 79 12.09 5.83 34.21
C GLY A 79 12.70 7.23 34.20
N GLY A 80 12.31 8.09 35.15
CA GLY A 80 12.82 9.46 35.26
C GLY A 80 12.13 10.46 34.35
N ASP A 81 11.16 10.04 33.53
CA ASP A 81 10.44 10.91 32.59
C ASP A 81 9.59 11.97 33.31
N LEU A 82 9.84 13.24 33.00
CA LEU A 82 9.10 14.39 33.52
C LEU A 82 7.97 14.84 32.59
N GLY A 83 7.90 14.33 31.36
CA GLY A 83 7.00 14.84 30.33
C GLY A 83 7.43 16.18 29.75
N ALA A 84 6.51 16.83 29.03
CA ALA A 84 6.73 18.18 28.48
C ALA A 84 6.48 19.25 29.55
N PHE A 85 7.41 20.19 29.68
CA PHE A 85 7.31 21.35 30.57
C PHE A 85 7.76 22.63 29.87
N ARG A 86 7.31 23.77 30.39
CA ARG A 86 7.63 25.12 29.89
C ARG A 86 8.74 25.76 30.71
N ARG A 87 9.39 26.77 30.12
CA ARG A 87 10.40 27.58 30.81
C ARG A 87 9.84 28.14 32.12
N GLY A 88 10.62 28.02 33.18
CA GLY A 88 10.27 28.51 34.52
C GLY A 88 9.37 27.59 35.35
N GLN A 89 9.00 26.40 34.85
CA GLN A 89 8.30 25.39 35.67
C GLN A 89 9.25 24.55 36.54
N MET A 90 10.54 24.52 36.19
CA MET A 90 11.58 23.77 36.90
C MET A 90 12.54 24.73 37.62
N VAL A 91 13.41 24.18 38.48
CA VAL A 91 14.45 24.98 39.14
C VAL A 91 15.37 25.65 38.11
N PRO A 92 15.85 26.88 38.35
CA PRO A 92 16.54 27.68 37.34
C PRO A 92 17.74 26.99 36.67
N GLU A 93 18.52 26.22 37.44
CA GLU A 93 19.69 25.50 36.95
C GLU A 93 19.30 24.36 36.00
N PHE A 94 18.21 23.66 36.32
CA PHE A 94 17.67 22.59 35.47
C PHE A 94 16.98 23.15 34.22
N ASP A 95 16.17 24.21 34.38
CA ASP A 95 15.45 24.86 33.29
C ASP A 95 16.43 25.37 32.23
N ARG A 96 17.51 26.02 32.67
CA ARG A 96 18.57 26.48 31.77
C ARG A 96 19.12 25.35 30.92
N ILE A 97 19.49 24.23 31.53
CA ILE A 97 20.07 23.09 30.81
C ILE A 97 19.04 22.40 29.92
N ALA A 98 17.80 22.24 30.37
CA ALA A 98 16.75 21.62 29.56
C ALA A 98 16.46 22.38 28.25
N PHE A 99 16.61 23.70 28.26
CA PHE A 99 16.31 24.53 27.10
C PHE A 99 17.54 25.05 26.34
N GLU A 100 18.74 25.09 26.93
CA GLU A 100 19.98 25.50 26.26
C GLU A 100 20.86 24.30 25.88
N GLY A 101 20.72 23.17 26.59
CA GLY A 101 21.53 21.97 26.38
C GLY A 101 21.26 21.28 25.04
N GLU A 102 22.24 20.45 24.65
CA GLU A 102 22.16 19.61 23.47
C GLU A 102 21.20 18.43 23.69
N ILE A 103 20.34 18.17 22.69
CA ILE A 103 19.35 17.09 22.73
C ILE A 103 20.06 15.75 22.54
N GLY A 104 19.64 14.73 23.29
CA GLY A 104 20.20 13.37 23.20
C GLY A 104 21.52 13.18 23.97
N ILE A 105 21.97 14.18 24.72
CA ILE A 105 23.13 14.10 25.60
C ILE A 105 22.68 14.18 27.06
N VAL A 106 23.40 13.47 27.95
CA VAL A 106 23.18 13.54 29.40
C VAL A 106 23.97 14.70 29.97
N HIS A 107 23.27 15.64 30.61
CA HIS A 107 23.85 16.81 31.25
C HIS A 107 23.82 16.65 32.78
N LYS A 108 24.96 16.85 33.45
CA LYS A 108 25.04 16.85 34.91
C LYS A 108 24.80 18.26 35.45
N VAL A 109 23.85 18.38 36.38
CA VAL A 109 23.43 19.66 36.96
C VAL A 109 23.35 19.54 38.48
N LYS A 110 23.90 20.52 39.20
CA LYS A 110 23.76 20.63 40.65
C LYS A 110 22.63 21.59 40.99
N THR A 111 21.72 21.18 41.86
CA THR A 111 20.64 22.03 42.37
C THR A 111 20.60 21.95 43.90
N GLN A 112 19.70 22.71 44.54
CA GLN A 112 19.43 22.60 45.97
C GLN A 112 18.97 21.21 46.43
N PHE A 113 18.44 20.38 45.53
CA PHE A 113 17.95 19.03 45.84
C PHE A 113 19.02 17.94 45.71
N GLY A 114 20.19 18.28 45.18
CA GLY A 114 21.29 17.35 44.93
C GLY A 114 21.80 17.41 43.49
N TRP A 115 22.27 16.27 42.99
CA TRP A 115 22.80 16.12 41.65
C TRP A 115 21.75 15.52 40.72
N HIS A 116 21.58 16.15 39.57
CA HIS A 116 20.65 15.76 38.53
C HIS A 116 21.42 15.36 37.28
N LEU A 117 21.17 14.17 36.77
CA LEU A 117 21.50 13.81 35.40
C LEU A 117 20.26 14.06 34.56
N VAL A 118 20.39 14.84 33.48
CA VAL A 118 19.27 15.30 32.66
C VAL A 118 19.48 14.83 31.23
N LEU A 119 18.54 14.06 30.69
CA LEU A 119 18.53 13.63 29.30
C LEU A 119 17.38 14.32 28.58
N ILE A 120 17.71 15.15 27.60
CA ILE A 120 16.72 15.92 26.82
C ILE A 120 16.29 15.05 25.64
N SER A 121 15.00 14.72 25.57
CA SER A 121 14.42 13.89 24.52
C SER A 121 13.99 14.72 23.32
N ARG A 122 13.28 15.82 23.56
CA ARG A 122 12.77 16.72 22.52
C ARG A 122 12.67 18.14 23.05
N ARG A 123 12.87 19.13 22.18
CA ARG A 123 12.58 20.54 22.44
C ARG A 123 11.73 21.08 21.30
N SER A 124 10.64 21.75 21.64
CA SER A 124 9.81 22.53 20.74
C SER A 124 10.17 23.99 20.94
N ASP A 125 10.69 24.64 19.90
CA ASP A 125 11.10 26.05 19.87
C ASP A 125 9.94 27.01 19.61
N GLY A 126 8.71 26.50 19.57
CA GLY A 126 7.50 27.28 19.34
C GLY A 126 7.25 27.61 17.87
N ILE A 127 8.10 27.09 16.98
CA ILE A 127 7.97 27.18 15.53
C ILE A 127 7.85 25.74 15.02
N GLU A 128 6.64 25.15 15.12
CA GLU A 128 6.36 24.01 14.25
C GLU A 128 6.16 24.59 12.84
N GLU A 129 7.06 24.26 11.90
CA GLU A 129 6.75 24.46 10.48
C GLU A 129 5.36 23.86 10.24
N PRO A 130 4.44 24.60 9.61
CA PRO A 130 3.14 24.03 9.31
C PRO A 130 3.40 22.83 8.40
N ASP A 131 3.24 21.63 8.94
CA ASP A 131 3.16 20.42 8.14
C ASP A 131 2.04 20.68 7.13
N THR A 132 2.39 21.09 5.91
CA THR A 132 1.46 21.45 4.83
C THR A 132 0.42 20.33 4.62
N PHE A 133 0.79 19.12 4.98
CA PHE A 133 -0.05 17.93 4.95
C PHE A 133 -1.06 17.80 6.11
N ARG A 134 -0.81 18.40 7.28
CA ARG A 134 -1.71 18.30 8.45
C ARG A 134 -3.04 18.99 8.19
N GLY A 135 -3.03 20.18 7.58
CA GLY A 135 -4.25 20.90 7.19
C GLY A 135 -5.08 20.11 6.18
N LEU A 136 -4.40 19.48 5.20
CA LEU A 136 -5.05 18.57 4.24
C LEU A 136 -5.62 17.35 4.95
N TYR A 137 -4.87 16.73 5.87
CA TYR A 137 -5.30 15.53 6.61
C TYR A 137 -6.49 15.79 7.53
N GLU A 138 -6.51 16.92 8.26
CA GLU A 138 -7.66 17.31 9.07
C GLU A 138 -8.90 17.61 8.23
N THR A 139 -8.72 18.28 7.08
CA THR A 139 -9.80 18.55 6.14
C THR A 139 -10.30 17.25 5.52
N LEU A 140 -9.39 16.36 5.12
CA LEU A 140 -9.68 15.03 4.60
C LEU A 140 -10.47 14.22 5.63
N LEU A 141 -10.04 14.18 6.89
CA LEU A 141 -10.73 13.48 7.98
C LEU A 141 -12.15 14.00 8.22
N LYS A 142 -12.36 15.32 8.18
CA LYS A 142 -13.69 15.93 8.30
C LYS A 142 -14.60 15.60 7.12
N VAL A 143 -14.04 15.46 5.92
CA VAL A 143 -14.79 15.17 4.69
C VAL A 143 -14.98 13.66 4.48
N MET A 144 -14.09 12.82 5.00
CA MET A 144 -14.11 11.35 4.90
C MET A 144 -15.46 10.70 5.27
N PRO A 145 -16.16 11.09 6.36
CA PRO A 145 -17.47 10.52 6.69
C PRO A 145 -18.56 10.85 5.66
N TYR A 146 -18.39 11.91 4.86
CA TYR A 146 -19.29 12.28 3.77
C TYR A 146 -18.86 11.69 2.43
N LEU A 147 -17.55 11.49 2.23
CA LEU A 147 -17.01 10.89 1.02
C LEU A 147 -17.40 9.42 0.88
N GLY A 148 -17.40 8.66 1.98
CA GLY A 148 -17.81 7.25 2.03
C GLY A 148 -19.20 6.99 1.45
N PRO A 149 -20.27 7.62 1.96
CA PRO A 149 -21.61 7.46 1.41
C PRO A 149 -21.74 7.99 -0.02
N VAL A 150 -21.04 9.06 -0.41
CA VAL A 150 -21.03 9.56 -1.80
C VAL A 150 -20.40 8.54 -2.76
N ILE A 151 -19.28 7.93 -2.38
CA ILE A 151 -18.63 6.86 -3.16
C ILE A 151 -19.53 5.62 -3.23
N LEU A 152 -20.16 5.23 -2.13
CA LEU A 152 -21.11 4.10 -2.10
C LEU A 152 -22.31 4.36 -3.03
N ILE A 153 -22.88 5.56 -2.98
CA ILE A 153 -23.96 5.99 -3.86
C ILE A 153 -23.47 6.01 -5.30
N ALA A 154 -22.26 6.50 -5.57
CA ALA A 154 -21.67 6.47 -6.91
C ALA A 154 -21.47 5.04 -7.43
N ILE A 155 -21.04 4.10 -6.59
CA ILE A 155 -20.91 2.68 -6.95
C ILE A 155 -22.29 2.05 -7.21
N MET A 156 -23.30 2.39 -6.41
CA MET A 156 -24.68 1.93 -6.62
C MET A 156 -25.31 2.52 -7.89
N VAL A 157 -25.05 3.79 -8.18
CA VAL A 157 -25.59 4.51 -9.36
C VAL A 157 -24.86 4.13 -10.64
N MET A 158 -23.53 3.98 -10.59
CA MET A 158 -22.75 3.52 -11.75
C MET A 158 -22.87 2.01 -11.97
N GLY A 159 -23.45 1.29 -11.01
CA GLY A 159 -23.55 -0.15 -11.02
C GLY A 159 -22.15 -0.77 -10.92
N ALA A 160 -21.93 -1.61 -9.91
CA ALA A 160 -20.85 -2.56 -9.97
C ALA A 160 -21.11 -3.55 -11.12
N ARG A 161 -20.90 -3.12 -12.36
CA ARG A 161 -20.47 -4.02 -13.43
C ARG A 161 -19.07 -4.43 -13.02
N GLY A 162 -19.01 -5.41 -12.11
CA GLY A 162 -17.81 -6.19 -11.93
C GLY A 162 -17.41 -6.65 -13.32
N GLU A 163 -16.32 -6.11 -13.85
CA GLU A 163 -15.66 -6.76 -14.97
C GLU A 163 -15.47 -8.20 -14.52
N LYS A 164 -15.99 -9.15 -15.29
CA LYS A 164 -15.75 -10.58 -15.05
C LYS A 164 -14.26 -10.82 -15.30
N THR A 165 -13.39 -10.42 -14.38
CA THR A 165 -11.93 -10.61 -14.42
C THR A 165 -11.57 -12.02 -13.99
N GLY A 166 -12.26 -13.01 -14.57
CA GLY A 166 -11.83 -14.40 -14.51
C GLY A 166 -10.76 -14.67 -15.57
N PRO A 167 -10.04 -15.80 -15.49
CA PRO A 167 -9.11 -16.19 -16.54
C PRO A 167 -9.89 -16.29 -17.86
N ARG A 168 -9.35 -15.68 -18.92
CA ARG A 168 -9.90 -15.71 -20.26
C ARG A 168 -8.99 -16.52 -21.17
N ALA A 169 -9.56 -17.34 -22.03
CA ALA A 169 -8.81 -18.15 -22.98
C ALA A 169 -9.28 -17.88 -24.41
N ARG A 170 -8.34 -17.98 -25.35
CA ARG A 170 -8.60 -18.00 -26.79
C ARG A 170 -8.30 -19.37 -27.34
N ALA A 171 -9.33 -20.04 -27.84
CA ALA A 171 -9.23 -21.36 -28.43
C ALA A 171 -9.79 -21.37 -29.85
N TYR A 172 -9.23 -22.24 -30.67
CA TYR A 172 -9.75 -22.58 -31.99
C TYR A 172 -10.36 -23.97 -31.92
N HIS A 173 -11.44 -24.20 -32.66
CA HIS A 173 -12.00 -25.54 -32.76
C HIS A 173 -12.44 -25.91 -34.17
N ILE A 174 -12.64 -27.21 -34.37
CA ILE A 174 -13.37 -27.78 -35.50
C ILE A 174 -14.43 -28.71 -34.94
N LEU A 175 -15.69 -28.40 -35.21
CA LEU A 175 -16.83 -29.26 -34.90
C LEU A 175 -17.17 -30.18 -36.09
N VAL A 176 -17.15 -31.48 -35.86
CA VAL A 176 -17.59 -32.54 -36.78
C VAL A 176 -18.57 -33.48 -36.09
N LYS A 177 -19.44 -34.14 -36.86
CA LYS A 177 -20.46 -35.06 -36.31
C LYS A 177 -19.92 -36.47 -36.06
N SER A 178 -18.93 -36.90 -36.84
CA SER A 178 -18.37 -38.24 -36.81
C SER A 178 -17.03 -38.28 -36.07
N GLU A 179 -16.85 -39.27 -35.19
CA GLU A 179 -15.58 -39.52 -34.48
C GLU A 179 -14.44 -39.84 -35.46
N VAL A 180 -14.74 -40.64 -36.49
CA VAL A 180 -13.78 -41.04 -37.52
C VAL A 180 -13.25 -39.85 -38.31
N GLU A 181 -14.07 -38.81 -38.51
CA GLU A 181 -13.63 -37.57 -39.15
C GLU A 181 -12.76 -36.74 -38.21
N ALA A 182 -13.10 -36.71 -36.92
CA ALA A 182 -12.33 -35.99 -35.90
C ALA A 182 -10.91 -36.57 -35.76
N ASP A 183 -10.77 -37.89 -35.76
CA ASP A 183 -9.48 -38.57 -35.64
C ASP A 183 -8.57 -38.31 -36.84
N LYS A 184 -9.12 -38.35 -38.07
CA LYS A 184 -8.36 -38.01 -39.28
C LYS A 184 -7.85 -36.57 -39.26
N LEU A 185 -8.71 -35.63 -38.85
CA LEU A 185 -8.33 -34.22 -38.72
C LEU A 185 -7.31 -34.02 -37.60
N PHE A 186 -7.41 -34.78 -36.51
CA PHE A 186 -6.44 -34.73 -35.41
C PHE A 186 -5.05 -35.16 -35.89
N GLU A 187 -4.94 -36.29 -36.59
CA GLU A 187 -3.67 -36.76 -37.16
C GLU A 187 -3.07 -35.78 -38.16
N GLU A 188 -3.90 -35.19 -39.04
CA GLU A 188 -3.44 -34.21 -40.04
C GLU A 188 -2.94 -32.90 -39.38
N ILE A 189 -3.57 -32.47 -38.28
CA ILE A 189 -3.16 -31.26 -37.56
C ILE A 189 -1.94 -31.53 -36.68
N ASP A 190 -1.82 -32.72 -36.09
CA ASP A 190 -0.68 -33.06 -35.23
C ASP A 190 0.62 -33.26 -36.04
N ALA A 191 0.50 -33.75 -37.28
CA ALA A 191 1.62 -33.88 -38.21
C ALA A 191 2.13 -32.55 -38.81
N ALA A 192 1.41 -31.43 -38.59
CA ALA A 192 1.80 -30.12 -39.12
C ALA A 192 2.67 -29.34 -38.12
N ASP A 193 3.72 -28.68 -38.62
CA ASP A 193 4.59 -27.80 -37.81
C ASP A 193 3.80 -26.63 -37.20
N ASP A 194 2.91 -26.02 -37.99
CA ASP A 194 2.04 -24.91 -37.59
C ASP A 194 0.58 -25.37 -37.36
N LYS A 195 0.34 -26.03 -36.22
CA LYS A 195 -0.99 -26.56 -35.82
C LYS A 195 -2.12 -25.55 -35.94
N LYS A 196 -1.86 -24.28 -35.61
CA LYS A 196 -2.84 -23.18 -35.67
C LYS A 196 -3.29 -22.86 -37.10
N THR A 197 -2.35 -22.74 -38.03
CA THR A 197 -2.64 -22.35 -39.42
C THR A 197 -3.41 -23.46 -40.12
N LYS A 198 -2.97 -24.72 -39.93
CA LYS A 198 -3.62 -25.88 -40.51
C LYS A 198 -5.03 -26.11 -39.97
N LEU A 199 -5.22 -25.96 -38.65
CA LEU A 199 -6.55 -26.02 -38.03
C LEU A 199 -7.47 -24.94 -38.58
N SER A 200 -6.97 -23.71 -38.77
CA SER A 200 -7.76 -22.60 -39.33
C SER A 200 -8.24 -22.87 -40.76
N GLU A 201 -7.41 -23.50 -41.59
CA GLU A 201 -7.78 -23.91 -42.95
C GLU A 201 -8.83 -25.02 -42.97
N LEU A 202 -8.63 -26.06 -42.15
CA LEU A 202 -9.54 -27.19 -42.06
C LEU A 202 -10.88 -26.78 -41.42
N ALA A 203 -10.85 -25.87 -40.44
CA ALA A 203 -12.05 -25.31 -39.81
C ALA A 203 -12.95 -24.59 -40.82
N GLY A 204 -12.36 -23.83 -41.76
CA GLY A 204 -13.11 -23.13 -42.80
C GLY A 204 -13.82 -24.07 -43.77
N LYS A 205 -13.32 -25.30 -43.96
CA LYS A 205 -13.84 -26.28 -44.92
C LYS A 205 -14.79 -27.30 -44.29
N HIS A 206 -14.45 -27.77 -43.08
CA HIS A 206 -15.11 -28.94 -42.46
C HIS A 206 -15.92 -28.60 -41.21
N SER A 207 -15.81 -27.40 -40.64
CA SER A 207 -16.53 -27.10 -39.41
C SER A 207 -18.02 -26.87 -39.65
N THR A 208 -18.84 -27.60 -38.90
CA THR A 208 -20.31 -27.41 -38.86
C THR A 208 -20.71 -26.25 -37.91
N CYS A 209 -19.74 -25.64 -37.20
CA CYS A 209 -20.01 -24.54 -36.27
C CYS A 209 -20.07 -23.19 -37.01
N PRO A 210 -20.90 -22.22 -36.56
CA PRO A 210 -20.86 -20.85 -37.10
C PRO A 210 -19.47 -20.18 -37.04
N SER A 211 -18.59 -20.64 -36.16
CA SER A 211 -17.19 -20.22 -36.06
C SER A 211 -16.34 -20.60 -37.28
N GLY A 212 -16.80 -21.52 -38.14
CA GLY A 212 -16.13 -21.84 -39.41
C GLY A 212 -15.92 -20.62 -40.31
N LYS A 213 -16.83 -19.63 -40.25
CA LYS A 213 -16.68 -18.34 -40.95
C LYS A 213 -15.51 -17.50 -40.43
N LYS A 214 -15.12 -17.71 -39.17
CA LYS A 214 -13.93 -17.11 -38.52
C LYS A 214 -12.75 -18.09 -38.50
N ARG A 215 -12.73 -19.07 -39.41
CA ARG A 215 -11.68 -20.09 -39.48
C ARG A 215 -11.49 -20.84 -38.15
N GLY A 216 -12.60 -21.09 -37.43
CA GLY A 216 -12.60 -21.83 -36.17
C GLY A 216 -12.26 -21.01 -34.93
N ASP A 217 -12.00 -19.70 -35.05
CA ASP A 217 -11.70 -18.83 -33.91
C ASP A 217 -12.96 -18.50 -33.09
N LEU A 218 -12.95 -18.88 -31.82
CA LEU A 218 -14.02 -18.58 -30.85
C LEU A 218 -13.83 -17.23 -30.16
N GLY A 219 -12.69 -16.57 -30.36
CA GLY A 219 -12.33 -15.36 -29.62
C GLY A 219 -12.01 -15.64 -28.16
N MET A 220 -12.00 -14.58 -27.35
CA MET A 220 -11.66 -14.63 -25.93
C MET A 220 -12.90 -14.89 -25.07
N PHE A 221 -12.97 -16.06 -24.43
CA PHE A 221 -14.05 -16.43 -23.53
C PHE A 221 -13.53 -16.73 -22.12
N GLY A 222 -14.40 -16.55 -21.12
CA GLY A 222 -14.13 -16.87 -19.72
C GLY A 222 -14.71 -18.22 -19.28
N ARG A 223 -14.32 -18.67 -18.09
CA ARG A 223 -14.88 -19.90 -17.48
C ARG A 223 -16.42 -19.81 -17.38
N GLY A 224 -17.09 -20.89 -17.77
CA GLY A 224 -18.54 -21.01 -17.76
C GLY A 224 -19.28 -20.37 -18.94
N GLU A 225 -18.58 -19.78 -19.92
CA GLU A 225 -19.20 -19.29 -21.17
C GLU A 225 -19.35 -20.39 -22.23
N MET A 226 -18.59 -21.48 -22.11
CA MET A 226 -18.63 -22.65 -22.98
C MET A 226 -19.20 -23.87 -22.26
N VAL A 227 -19.52 -24.93 -23.02
CA VAL A 227 -20.00 -26.19 -22.44
C VAL A 227 -18.98 -26.76 -21.43
N PRO A 228 -19.41 -27.35 -20.30
CA PRO A 228 -18.52 -27.69 -19.19
C PRO A 228 -17.34 -28.60 -19.58
N GLN A 229 -17.58 -29.55 -20.48
CA GLN A 229 -16.56 -30.46 -21.00
C GLN A 229 -15.46 -29.71 -21.78
N PHE A 230 -15.85 -28.73 -22.59
CA PHE A 230 -14.93 -27.91 -23.37
C PHE A 230 -14.16 -26.92 -22.48
N ASP A 231 -14.86 -26.28 -21.55
CA ASP A 231 -14.29 -25.31 -20.61
C ASP A 231 -13.20 -25.96 -19.74
N LYS A 232 -13.47 -27.19 -19.27
CA LYS A 232 -12.50 -27.98 -18.51
C LYS A 232 -11.20 -28.20 -19.29
N VAL A 233 -11.29 -28.67 -20.54
CA VAL A 233 -10.10 -28.95 -21.35
C VAL A 233 -9.31 -27.66 -21.63
N VAL A 234 -9.97 -26.57 -22.03
CA VAL A 234 -9.28 -25.31 -22.35
C VAL A 234 -8.57 -24.69 -21.14
N PHE A 235 -9.16 -24.80 -19.95
CA PHE A 235 -8.63 -24.18 -18.74
C PHE A 235 -7.80 -25.11 -17.84
N GLU A 236 -7.82 -26.43 -18.04
CA GLU A 236 -6.99 -27.38 -17.29
C GLU A 236 -5.76 -27.85 -18.09
N GLU A 237 -5.88 -27.98 -19.41
CA GLU A 237 -4.77 -28.43 -20.25
C GLU A 237 -3.72 -27.33 -20.50
N LYS A 238 -2.56 -27.77 -21.00
CA LYS A 238 -1.46 -26.88 -21.39
C LYS A 238 -1.83 -26.09 -22.65
N VAL A 239 -1.51 -24.80 -22.65
CA VAL A 239 -1.65 -23.92 -23.83
C VAL A 239 -0.75 -24.46 -24.95
N GLY A 240 -1.28 -24.54 -26.17
CA GLY A 240 -0.59 -25.07 -27.34
C GLY A 240 -0.81 -26.57 -27.60
N THR A 241 -1.47 -27.30 -26.70
CA THR A 241 -1.77 -28.73 -26.90
C THR A 241 -3.04 -28.91 -27.74
N LEU A 242 -2.96 -29.75 -28.77
CA LEU A 242 -4.13 -30.19 -29.54
C LEU A 242 -4.87 -31.26 -28.75
N THR A 243 -6.16 -31.08 -28.52
CA THR A 243 -6.99 -32.03 -27.77
C THR A 243 -8.31 -32.26 -28.48
N LYS A 244 -8.94 -33.40 -28.19
CA LYS A 244 -10.28 -33.73 -28.69
C LYS A 244 -11.26 -33.85 -27.53
N VAL A 245 -12.45 -33.31 -27.69
CA VAL A 245 -13.53 -33.37 -26.70
C VAL A 245 -14.85 -33.69 -27.37
N GLN A 246 -15.62 -34.59 -26.77
CA GLN A 246 -16.98 -34.87 -27.18
C GLN A 246 -17.94 -33.99 -26.38
N THR A 247 -18.90 -33.36 -27.06
CA THR A 247 -19.96 -32.58 -26.43
C THR A 247 -21.32 -32.97 -27.04
N GLN A 248 -22.41 -32.41 -26.51
CA GLN A 248 -23.75 -32.59 -27.08
C GLN A 248 -23.89 -32.15 -28.56
N PHE A 249 -22.94 -31.36 -29.07
CA PHE A 249 -22.96 -30.87 -30.46
C PHE A 249 -22.16 -31.76 -31.42
N GLY A 250 -21.42 -32.76 -30.91
CA GLY A 250 -20.54 -33.64 -31.67
C GLY A 250 -19.12 -33.63 -31.14
N TRP A 251 -18.17 -33.92 -32.04
CA TRP A 251 -16.74 -33.99 -31.72
C TRP A 251 -16.05 -32.68 -32.05
N HIS A 252 -15.27 -32.18 -31.09
CA HIS A 252 -14.52 -30.95 -31.21
C HIS A 252 -13.03 -31.25 -31.10
N VAL A 253 -12.29 -30.95 -32.16
CA VAL A 253 -10.82 -30.87 -32.11
C VAL A 253 -10.47 -29.43 -31.78
N LEU A 254 -9.72 -29.20 -30.70
CA LEU A 254 -9.47 -27.87 -30.17
C LEU A 254 -7.99 -27.61 -29.87
N LEU A 255 -7.61 -26.34 -30.04
CA LEU A 255 -6.29 -25.83 -29.77
C LEU A 255 -6.41 -24.54 -28.96
N CYS A 256 -5.92 -24.55 -27.73
CA CYS A 256 -5.83 -23.36 -26.90
C CYS A 256 -4.56 -22.57 -27.28
N THR A 257 -4.72 -21.34 -27.75
CA THR A 257 -3.59 -20.51 -28.21
C THR A 257 -3.08 -19.55 -27.16
N GLU A 258 -3.98 -19.04 -26.32
CA GLU A 258 -3.66 -18.01 -25.34
C GLU A 258 -4.59 -18.14 -24.14
N ARG A 259 -4.04 -17.93 -22.94
CA ARG A 259 -4.79 -17.87 -21.69
C ARG A 259 -4.28 -16.71 -20.84
N LEU A 260 -5.13 -15.74 -20.59
CA LEU A 260 -4.87 -14.53 -19.82
C LEU A 260 -5.50 -14.64 -18.43
N GLY A 261 -4.77 -14.24 -17.39
CA GLY A 261 -5.29 -14.15 -16.01
C GLY A 261 -5.29 -15.46 -15.21
N ASP A 262 -4.68 -16.54 -15.72
CA ASP A 262 -4.54 -17.79 -14.95
C ASP A 262 -3.22 -17.77 -14.14
N LYS A 263 -3.31 -17.83 -12.81
CA LYS A 263 -2.13 -17.86 -11.91
C LYS A 263 -1.32 -19.16 -12.01
N LYS A 264 -1.73 -20.12 -12.84
CA LYS A 264 -1.00 -21.39 -13.13
C LYS A 264 0.05 -21.26 -14.24
N SER A 265 0.50 -20.06 -14.58
CA SER A 265 1.70 -19.85 -15.40
C SER A 265 2.94 -19.70 -14.52
N LYS A 266 3.35 -20.81 -13.88
CA LYS A 266 4.72 -21.07 -13.44
C LYS A 266 4.95 -22.57 -13.45
#